data_AF-A0A059FC09-F1
#
_entry.id   AF-A0A059FC09-F1
#
_cell.length_a   1.000
_cell.length_b   1.000
_cell.length_c   1.000
_cell.angle_alpha   90.00
_cell.angle_beta   90.00
_cell.angle_gamma   90.00
#
_symmetry.space_group_name_H-M   'P 1'
#
loop_
_entity.id
_entity.type
_entity.pdbx_description
1 polymer ?
#
loop_
_entity_poly.entity_id
_entity_poly.type
_entity_poly.pdbx_seq_one_letter_code
_entity_poly.pdbx_strand_id
1 'polypeptide(L)'
;MKRDADLLRKILLAAEAKSDDGLIVTLTPEDLPHPNFEEVMWSHVLVLEDLGYIAHEQQACDESVDVGRITAAGYDFLDSVRDDEVWRKTKEAAASAGGFTIDLLGDLAKGLIKTQIKRLTGVEV
;
A
#
# COMPACT_ATOMS: atom_id res chain seq x y z
N MET A 1 12.20 -1.20 -13.17
CA MET A 1 12.49 -0.79 -11.77
C MET A 1 12.17 -1.95 -10.83
N LYS A 2 12.85 -2.03 -9.67
CA LYS A 2 12.59 -3.05 -8.63
C LYS A 2 11.45 -2.55 -7.75
N ARG A 3 10.37 -3.33 -7.62
CA ARG A 3 9.20 -2.98 -6.80
C ARG A 3 9.61 -2.71 -5.35
N ASP A 4 9.18 -1.58 -4.80
CA ASP A 4 9.36 -1.22 -3.40
C ASP A 4 8.01 -1.34 -2.66
N ALA A 5 7.91 -2.38 -1.82
CA ALA A 5 6.70 -2.63 -1.04
C ALA A 5 6.45 -1.57 0.05
N ASP A 6 7.50 -0.94 0.58
CA ASP A 6 7.35 0.17 1.52
C ASP A 6 6.79 1.39 0.80
N LEU A 7 7.22 1.64 -0.44
CA LEU A 7 6.68 2.75 -1.22
C LEU A 7 5.22 2.53 -1.61
N LEU A 8 4.83 1.33 -2.03
CA LEU A 8 3.42 1.00 -2.32
C LEU A 8 2.52 1.27 -1.10
N ARG A 9 2.93 0.82 0.08
CA ARG A 9 2.22 1.09 1.35
C ARG A 9 2.14 2.58 1.62
N LYS A 10 3.25 3.31 1.47
CA LYS A 10 3.30 4.76 1.72
C LYS A 10 2.41 5.56 0.78
N ILE A 11 2.34 5.19 -0.50
CA ILE A 11 1.46 5.83 -1.48
C ILE A 11 0.00 5.69 -1.05
N LEU A 12 -0.44 4.48 -0.68
CA LEU A 12 -1.80 4.24 -0.22
C LEU A 12 -2.13 5.02 1.06
N LEU A 13 -1.20 5.06 2.04
CA LEU A 13 -1.37 5.85 3.26
C LEU A 13 -1.46 7.35 2.98
N ALA A 14 -0.60 7.88 2.10
CA ALA A 14 -0.60 9.28 1.73
C ALA A 14 -1.88 9.66 0.96
N ALA A 15 -2.30 8.78 0.04
CA ALA A 15 -3.53 8.97 -0.72
C ALA A 15 -4.76 8.96 0.20
N GLU A 16 -4.84 8.01 1.14
CA GLU A 16 -5.94 7.95 2.11
C GLU A 16 -5.96 9.18 3.03
N ALA A 17 -4.80 9.62 3.52
CA ALA A 17 -4.71 10.78 4.42
C ALA A 17 -5.11 12.10 3.73
N LYS A 18 -4.96 12.18 2.41
CA LYS A 18 -5.28 13.36 1.61
C LYS A 18 -6.70 13.34 1.05
N SER A 19 -7.33 12.17 0.95
CA SER A 19 -8.65 11.99 0.37
C SER A 19 -9.74 12.28 1.39
N ASP A 20 -10.43 13.41 1.27
CA ASP A 20 -11.55 13.77 2.15
C ASP A 20 -12.87 13.08 1.74
N ASP A 21 -13.02 12.69 0.48
CA ASP A 21 -14.27 12.19 -0.12
C ASP A 21 -14.13 10.86 -0.87
N GLY A 22 -12.94 10.24 -0.81
CA GLY A 22 -12.66 9.00 -1.52
C GLY A 22 -12.53 9.19 -3.03
N LEU A 23 -12.19 10.39 -3.52
CA LEU A 23 -11.87 10.64 -4.92
C LEU A 23 -10.37 10.58 -5.20
N ILE A 24 -10.01 10.86 -6.46
CA ILE A 24 -8.65 11.00 -6.94
C ILE A 24 -7.90 12.04 -6.10
N VAL A 25 -6.65 11.75 -5.78
CA VAL A 25 -5.79 12.68 -5.03
C VAL A 25 -4.47 12.88 -5.76
N THR A 26 -4.04 14.14 -5.85
CA THR A 26 -2.74 14.48 -6.40
C THR A 26 -1.70 14.46 -5.27
N LEU A 27 -0.68 13.61 -5.38
CA LEU A 27 0.47 13.59 -4.48
C LEU A 27 1.62 14.41 -5.05
N THR A 28 2.26 15.20 -4.20
CA THR A 28 3.45 15.99 -4.52
C THR A 28 4.66 15.53 -3.69
N PRO A 29 5.88 15.99 -4.01
CA PRO A 29 7.05 15.72 -3.17
C PRO A 29 6.92 16.19 -1.72
N GLU A 30 5.99 17.11 -1.41
CA GLU A 30 5.73 17.54 -0.03
C GLU A 30 4.96 16.46 0.76
N ASP A 31 4.03 15.77 0.11
CA ASP A 31 3.24 14.70 0.73
C ASP A 31 4.10 13.44 0.95
N LEU A 32 4.95 13.11 -0.02
CA LEU A 32 5.81 11.92 0.05
C LEU A 32 7.20 12.15 -0.59
N PRO A 33 8.16 12.72 0.15
CA PRO A 33 9.48 13.02 -0.40
C PRO A 33 10.20 11.78 -0.94
N HIS A 34 10.63 11.82 -2.21
CA HIS A 34 11.40 10.75 -2.83
C HIS A 34 12.38 11.29 -3.88
N PRO A 35 13.63 10.78 -3.96
CA PRO A 35 14.53 11.08 -5.08
C PRO A 35 13.91 10.63 -6.42
N ASN A 36 13.92 11.47 -7.45
CA ASN A 36 13.25 11.18 -8.72
C ASN A 36 11.75 10.85 -8.53
N PHE A 37 11.07 11.70 -7.74
CA PHE A 37 9.68 11.51 -7.34
C PHE A 37 8.78 11.07 -8.49
N GLU A 38 8.75 11.82 -9.59
CA GLU A 38 7.85 11.55 -10.72
C GLU A 38 8.02 10.13 -11.29
N GLU A 39 9.23 9.77 -11.73
CA GLU A 39 9.50 8.47 -12.35
C GLU A 39 9.18 7.30 -11.40
N VAL A 40 9.62 7.42 -10.15
CA VAL A 40 9.47 6.34 -9.16
C VAL A 40 8.01 6.23 -8.72
N MET A 41 7.34 7.33 -8.45
CA MET A 41 5.95 7.33 -7.97
C MET A 41 5.00 6.85 -9.06
N TRP A 42 5.14 7.37 -10.28
CA TRP A 42 4.33 6.98 -11.43
C TRP A 42 4.30 5.46 -11.61
N SER A 43 5.49 4.87 -11.62
CA SER A 43 5.64 3.45 -11.87
C SER A 43 5.14 2.57 -10.71
N HIS A 44 5.08 3.08 -9.48
CA HIS A 44 4.44 2.37 -8.36
C HIS A 44 2.92 2.55 -8.35
N VAL A 45 2.40 3.70 -8.76
CA VAL A 45 0.97 3.94 -8.96
C VAL A 45 0.41 2.99 -10.03
N LEU A 46 1.10 2.83 -11.16
CA LEU A 46 0.74 1.82 -12.16
C LEU A 46 0.68 0.40 -11.58
N VAL A 47 1.62 0.03 -10.70
CA VAL A 47 1.59 -1.28 -10.03
C VAL A 47 0.38 -1.42 -9.11
N LEU A 48 0.01 -0.37 -8.36
CA LEU A 48 -1.19 -0.39 -7.50
C LEU A 48 -2.46 -0.52 -8.33
N GLU A 49 -2.49 0.10 -9.49
CA GLU A 49 -3.59 0.02 -10.44
C GLU A 49 -3.73 -1.39 -11.05
N ASP A 50 -2.60 -1.98 -11.49
CA ASP A 50 -2.54 -3.36 -12.00
C ASP A 50 -3.01 -4.40 -10.97
N LEU A 51 -2.74 -4.13 -9.68
CA LEU A 51 -3.22 -4.95 -8.56
C LEU A 51 -4.69 -4.69 -8.20
N GLY A 52 -5.32 -3.67 -8.81
CA GLY A 52 -6.68 -3.26 -8.52
C GLY A 52 -6.84 -2.61 -7.14
N TYR A 53 -5.76 -2.12 -6.51
CA TYR A 53 -5.80 -1.44 -5.22
C TYR A 53 -6.23 0.02 -5.34
N ILE A 54 -6.00 0.61 -6.51
CA ILE A 54 -6.55 1.92 -6.88
C ILE A 54 -7.29 1.80 -8.22
N ALA A 55 -8.25 2.68 -8.47
CA ALA A 55 -8.93 2.77 -9.75
C ALA A 55 -7.99 3.29 -10.84
N HIS A 56 -8.15 2.77 -12.07
CA HIS A 56 -7.49 3.35 -13.25
C HIS A 56 -8.03 4.74 -13.51
N GLU A 57 -7.12 5.69 -13.71
CA GLU A 57 -7.46 7.05 -14.08
C GLU A 57 -6.51 7.58 -15.15
N GLN A 58 -7.03 8.40 -16.06
CA GLN A 58 -6.18 9.11 -17.00
C GLN A 58 -5.41 10.20 -16.27
N GLN A 59 -4.10 10.07 -16.24
CA GLN A 59 -3.23 11.02 -15.55
C GLN A 59 -2.59 11.98 -16.57
N ALA A 60 -2.53 13.25 -16.21
CA ALA A 60 -1.71 14.23 -16.88
C ALA A 60 -1.36 15.35 -15.90
N CYS A 61 -0.13 15.38 -15.36
CA CYS A 61 0.45 16.55 -14.74
C CYS A 61 1.98 16.46 -14.73
N ASP A 62 2.64 17.60 -14.97
CA ASP A 62 4.07 17.78 -14.68
C ASP A 62 4.25 17.94 -13.15
N GLU A 63 5.34 17.40 -12.60
CA GLU A 63 5.78 17.57 -11.18
C GLU A 63 4.87 16.98 -10.07
N SER A 64 3.83 16.22 -10.42
CA SER A 64 2.94 15.55 -9.45
C SER A 64 2.46 14.20 -9.98
N VAL A 65 1.84 13.39 -9.11
CA VAL A 65 1.25 12.10 -9.50
C VAL A 65 -0.16 12.00 -8.96
N ASP A 66 -1.11 11.72 -9.86
CA ASP A 66 -2.49 11.47 -9.49
C ASP A 66 -2.66 10.01 -9.08
N VAL A 67 -3.19 9.80 -7.89
CA VAL A 67 -3.54 8.49 -7.37
C VAL A 67 -5.05 8.34 -7.48
N GLY A 68 -5.48 7.37 -8.29
CA GLY A 68 -6.90 7.03 -8.41
C GLY A 68 -7.50 6.63 -7.06
N ARG A 69 -8.83 6.65 -6.98
CA ARG A 69 -9.56 6.26 -5.77
C ARG A 69 -9.09 4.88 -5.27
N ILE A 70 -8.84 4.77 -3.96
CA ILE A 70 -8.55 3.49 -3.32
C ILE A 70 -9.77 2.56 -3.40
N THR A 71 -9.58 1.36 -3.95
CA THR A 71 -10.65 0.37 -4.07
C THR A 71 -10.90 -0.34 -2.75
N ALA A 72 -11.97 -1.13 -2.65
CA ALA A 72 -12.20 -1.97 -1.48
C ALA A 72 -11.02 -2.93 -1.22
N ALA A 73 -10.44 -3.51 -2.29
CA ALA A 73 -9.27 -4.36 -2.17
C ALA A 73 -8.02 -3.58 -1.71
N GLY A 74 -7.88 -2.33 -2.16
CA GLY A 74 -6.83 -1.42 -1.68
C GLY A 74 -6.95 -1.12 -0.20
N TYR A 75 -8.16 -0.83 0.30
CA TYR A 75 -8.41 -0.65 1.73
C TYR A 75 -8.16 -1.92 2.53
N ASP A 76 -8.63 -3.09 2.06
CA ASP A 76 -8.38 -4.38 2.73
C ASP A 76 -6.89 -4.70 2.84
N PHE A 77 -6.10 -4.38 1.80
CA PHE A 77 -4.65 -4.50 1.85
C PHE A 77 -4.04 -3.47 2.81
N LEU A 78 -4.42 -2.20 2.68
CA LEU A 78 -3.90 -1.10 3.49
C LEU A 78 -4.12 -1.36 4.98
N ASP A 79 -5.32 -1.79 5.37
CA ASP A 79 -5.66 -2.11 6.76
C ASP A 79 -4.93 -3.34 7.27
N SER A 80 -4.62 -4.33 6.41
CA SER A 80 -3.82 -5.47 6.85
C SER A 80 -2.36 -5.09 7.14
N VAL A 81 -1.82 -4.07 6.47
CA VAL A 81 -0.43 -3.61 6.63
C VAL A 81 -0.30 -2.27 7.35
N ARG A 82 -1.38 -1.71 7.91
CA ARG A 82 -1.39 -0.38 8.50
C ARG A 82 -0.52 -0.29 9.74
N ASP A 83 -0.61 -1.27 10.64
CA ASP A 83 0.19 -1.30 11.86
C ASP A 83 1.67 -1.54 11.55
N ASP A 84 2.55 -0.69 12.09
CA ASP A 84 3.99 -0.75 11.82
C ASP A 84 4.63 -2.03 12.36
N GLU A 85 4.14 -2.59 13.48
CA GLU A 85 4.66 -3.84 14.02
C GLU A 85 4.27 -5.03 13.15
N VAL A 86 3.01 -5.10 12.71
CA VAL A 86 2.52 -6.10 11.76
C VAL A 86 3.29 -5.99 10.44
N TRP A 87 3.46 -4.78 9.91
CA TRP A 87 4.18 -4.57 8.66
C TRP A 87 5.65 -5.00 8.75
N ARG A 88 6.35 -4.64 9.83
CA ARG A 88 7.73 -5.07 10.07
C ARG A 88 7.84 -6.60 10.10
N LYS A 89 6.99 -7.28 10.88
CA LYS A 89 6.98 -8.75 10.98
C LYS A 89 6.65 -9.42 9.64
N THR A 90 5.73 -8.84 8.87
CA THR A 90 5.36 -9.31 7.53
C THR A 90 6.57 -9.32 6.61
N LYS A 91 7.30 -8.20 6.54
CA LYS A 91 8.52 -8.09 5.72
C LYS A 91 9.62 -9.03 6.19
N GLU A 92 9.81 -9.20 7.50
CA GLU A 92 10.81 -10.12 8.06
C GLU A 92 10.50 -11.58 7.69
N ALA A 93 9.24 -12.01 7.80
CA ALA A 93 8.83 -13.35 7.42
C ALA A 93 9.02 -13.59 5.91
N ALA A 94 8.60 -12.64 5.08
CA ALA A 94 8.77 -12.68 3.63
C ALA A 94 10.23 -12.73 3.20
N ALA A 95 11.09 -11.89 3.80
CA ALA A 95 12.53 -11.91 3.55
C ALA A 95 13.16 -13.25 3.94
N SER A 96 12.76 -13.81 5.10
CA SER A 96 13.22 -15.11 5.57
C SER A 96 12.83 -16.26 4.64
N ALA A 97 11.70 -16.13 3.92
CA ALA A 97 11.24 -17.09 2.92
C ALA A 97 11.96 -16.97 1.56
N GLY A 98 12.78 -15.93 1.35
CA GLY A 98 13.58 -15.74 0.14
C GLY A 98 12.90 -14.99 -1.01
N GLY A 99 11.69 -14.46 -0.81
CA GLY A 99 10.97 -13.67 -1.81
C GLY A 99 9.51 -13.43 -1.44
N PHE A 100 8.87 -12.47 -2.11
CA PHE A 100 7.45 -12.17 -1.90
C PHE A 100 6.77 -11.57 -3.12
N THR A 101 5.46 -11.80 -3.21
CA THR A 101 4.52 -11.01 -4.01
C THR A 101 3.79 -10.04 -3.09
N ILE A 102 3.18 -8.99 -3.63
CA ILE A 102 2.41 -8.03 -2.83
C ILE A 102 1.21 -8.71 -2.16
N ASP A 103 0.53 -9.60 -2.88
CA ASP A 103 -0.58 -10.39 -2.33
C ASP A 103 -0.12 -11.25 -1.14
N LEU A 104 1.05 -11.90 -1.25
CA LEU A 104 1.60 -12.70 -0.17
C LEU A 104 1.92 -11.85 1.07
N LEU A 105 2.39 -10.61 0.90
CA LEU A 105 2.57 -9.69 2.02
C LEU A 105 1.23 -9.37 2.69
N GLY A 106 0.19 -9.12 1.90
CA GLY A 106 -1.17 -8.91 2.40
C GLY A 106 -1.70 -10.11 3.19
N ASP A 107 -1.50 -11.32 2.68
CA ASP A 107 -1.92 -12.58 3.32
C ASP A 107 -1.16 -12.85 4.62
N LEU A 108 0.17 -12.65 4.62
CA LEU A 108 1.00 -12.78 5.81
C LEU A 108 0.55 -11.80 6.90
N ALA A 109 0.30 -10.55 6.54
CA ALA A 109 -0.15 -9.53 7.47
C ALA A 109 -1.54 -9.86 8.06
N LYS A 110 -2.49 -10.33 7.23
CA LYS A 110 -3.79 -10.86 7.69
C LYS A 110 -3.62 -12.04 8.65
N GLY A 111 -2.71 -12.96 8.37
CA GLY A 111 -2.42 -14.10 9.26
C GLY A 111 -1.87 -13.67 10.64
N LEU A 112 -1.00 -12.66 10.66
CA LEU A 112 -0.51 -12.06 11.91
C LEU A 112 -1.65 -11.42 12.70
N ILE A 113 -2.54 -10.67 12.04
CA ILE A 113 -3.71 -10.05 12.68
C ILE A 113 -4.65 -11.12 13.26
N LYS A 114 -4.96 -12.18 12.51
CA LYS A 114 -5.78 -13.31 13.00
C LYS A 114 -5.19 -13.93 14.27
N THR A 115 -3.87 -14.10 14.31
CA THR A 115 -3.15 -14.58 15.50
C THR A 115 -3.31 -13.63 16.69
N GLN A 116 -3.24 -12.32 16.45
CA GLN A 116 -3.47 -11.32 17.50
C GLN A 116 -4.92 -11.32 17.99
N ILE A 117 -5.90 -11.41 17.10
CA ILE A 117 -7.33 -11.50 17.45
C ILE A 117 -7.59 -12.72 18.35
N LYS A 118 -7.08 -13.89 17.97
CA LYS A 118 -7.19 -15.11 18.79
C LYS A 118 -6.58 -14.91 20.18
N ARG A 119 -5.41 -14.27 20.26
CA ARG A 119 -4.75 -13.98 21.54
C ARG A 119 -5.56 -13.00 22.42
N LEU A 120 -6.16 -11.98 21.82
CA LEU A 120 -6.87 -10.91 22.55
C LEU A 120 -8.29 -11.29 22.95
N THR A 121 -8.99 -12.04 22.10
CA THR A 121 -10.43 -12.31 22.23
C THR A 121 -10.76 -13.77 22.54
N GLY A 122 -9.82 -14.69 22.31
CA GLY A 122 -10.06 -16.13 22.34
C GLY A 122 -10.81 -16.67 21.11
N VAL A 123 -11.21 -15.82 20.16
CA VAL A 123 -11.96 -16.21 18.96
C VAL A 123 -11.01 -16.51 17.80
N GLU A 124 -11.24 -17.63 17.13
CA GLU A 124 -10.51 -18.02 15.91
C GLU A 124 -11.25 -17.55 14.66
N VAL A 125 -10.55 -16.85 13.75
CA VAL A 125 -11.08 -16.18 12.55
C VAL A 125 -10.18 -16.37 11.33
#